data_AF-A0A0P7CEL6-F1
#
_entry.id   AF-A0A0P7CEL6-F1
#
_cell.length_a   1.000
_cell.length_b   1.000
_cell.length_c   1.000
_cell.angle_alpha   90.00
_cell.angle_beta   90.00
_cell.angle_gamma   90.00
#
_symmetry.space_group_name_H-M   'P 1'
#
loop_
_entity.id
_entity.type
_entity.pdbx_description
1 polymer ?
#
loop_
_entity_poly.entity_id
_entity_poly.type
_entity_poly.pdbx_seq_one_letter_code
_entity_poly.pdbx_strand_id
1 'polypeptide(L)'
;MLTHVSGRVLAVVCLAIVAVCYGMSVAVHPAPGSGGGSALDTVENFAVHPGRANALLVLDLGALLLPVAIGLVALLARPGARALSTWAGLLGTVVGGATGVLVAVDIMCAAAARTADREAAAEVVAAFFERPVVIVYLAVGVAGGLAAFVLLAIALIRAKVVAWPFAVAFPLGYVVGGPFAAPVTGVISTGLLLAGFGACAACILRSGLPAVPVSAATTTTMPASMPAAVPASAAATKAAPGPGTAQQQ
;
A
#
# COMPACT_ATOMS: atom_id res chain seq x y z
N MET A 1 26.92 -6.08 11.17
CA MET A 1 26.23 -5.45 12.32
C MET A 1 25.63 -4.09 11.98
N LEU A 2 26.38 -3.14 11.40
CA LEU A 2 25.86 -1.81 10.99
C LEU A 2 24.62 -1.87 10.07
N THR A 3 24.61 -2.75 9.08
CA THR A 3 23.48 -2.90 8.14
C THR A 3 22.17 -3.34 8.79
N HIS A 4 22.23 -4.17 9.84
CA HIS A 4 21.04 -4.61 10.59
C HIS A 4 20.47 -3.52 11.50
N VAL A 5 21.34 -2.67 12.06
CA VAL A 5 20.91 -1.54 12.90
C VAL A 5 20.29 -0.46 12.03
N SER A 6 20.93 -0.11 10.90
CA SER A 6 20.39 0.86 9.95
C SER A 6 19.03 0.46 9.39
N GLY A 7 18.84 -0.83 9.06
CA GLY A 7 17.54 -1.32 8.57
C GLY A 7 16.41 -1.25 9.60
N ARG A 8 16.70 -1.50 10.89
CA ARG A 8 15.72 -1.39 11.98
C ARG A 8 15.32 0.07 12.22
N VAL A 9 16.30 0.97 12.28
CA VAL A 9 16.05 2.40 12.46
C VAL A 9 15.22 2.94 11.29
N LEU A 10 15.57 2.60 10.06
CA LEU A 10 14.82 3.01 8.88
C LEU A 10 13.36 2.52 8.92
N ALA A 11 13.13 1.26 9.31
CA ALA A 11 11.78 0.72 9.46
C ALA A 11 10.97 1.48 10.53
N VAL A 12 11.56 1.75 11.69
CA VAL A 12 10.91 2.50 12.77
C VAL A 12 10.58 3.92 12.35
N VAL A 13 11.53 4.60 11.70
CA VAL A 13 11.33 5.95 11.16
C VAL A 13 10.22 5.96 10.13
N CYS A 14 10.16 4.96 9.24
CA CYS A 14 9.08 4.81 8.27
C CYS A 14 7.71 4.66 8.96
N LEU A 15 7.61 3.81 9.99
CA LEU A 15 6.35 3.61 10.72
C LEU A 15 5.90 4.89 11.44
N ALA A 16 6.84 5.62 12.06
CA ALA A 16 6.56 6.87 12.76
C ALA A 16 6.14 7.99 11.80
N ILE A 17 6.87 8.16 10.69
CA ILE A 17 6.53 9.14 9.65
C ILE A 17 5.12 8.86 9.12
N VAL A 18 4.81 7.62 8.75
CA VAL A 18 3.48 7.26 8.23
C VAL A 18 2.38 7.55 9.24
N ALA A 19 2.56 7.17 10.52
CA ALA A 19 1.55 7.40 11.56
C ALA A 19 1.25 8.90 11.75
N VAL A 20 2.31 9.72 11.79
CA VAL A 20 2.19 11.18 11.95
C VAL A 20 1.63 11.81 10.69
N CYS A 21 2.21 11.52 9.53
CA CYS A 21 1.82 12.09 8.25
C CYS A 21 0.37 11.76 7.88
N TYR A 22 -0.02 10.49 7.94
CA TYR A 22 -1.40 10.08 7.62
C TYR A 22 -2.41 10.73 8.57
N GLY A 23 -2.16 10.64 9.88
CA GLY A 23 -3.08 11.18 10.88
C GLY A 23 -3.19 12.71 10.87
N MET A 24 -2.05 13.40 10.70
CA MET A 24 -2.03 14.87 10.60
C MET A 24 -2.62 15.36 9.28
N SER A 25 -2.50 14.61 8.17
CA SER A 25 -3.15 14.97 6.90
C SER A 25 -4.65 15.11 7.10
N VAL A 26 -5.28 14.19 7.85
CA VAL A 26 -6.72 14.24 8.18
C VAL A 26 -7.06 15.42 9.10
N ALA A 27 -6.16 15.79 10.01
CA ALA A 27 -6.37 16.93 10.91
C ALA A 27 -6.18 18.30 10.22
N VAL A 28 -5.34 18.36 9.18
CA VAL A 28 -5.01 19.56 8.43
C VAL A 28 -5.91 19.75 7.20
N HIS A 29 -6.51 18.66 6.70
CA HIS A 29 -7.56 18.75 5.71
C HIS A 29 -8.63 19.73 6.20
N PRO A 30 -9.08 20.67 5.33
CA PRO A 30 -10.21 21.51 5.68
C PRO A 30 -11.35 20.58 6.09
N ALA A 31 -11.87 20.78 7.31
CA ALA A 31 -13.07 20.09 7.75
C ALA A 31 -14.09 20.22 6.63
N PRO A 32 -14.67 19.14 6.09
CA PRO A 32 -15.85 19.31 5.28
C PRO A 32 -16.85 20.03 6.18
N GLY A 33 -17.12 21.30 5.86
CA GLY A 33 -18.36 21.92 6.27
C GLY A 33 -19.42 20.90 5.90
N SER A 34 -20.14 20.43 6.92
CA SER A 34 -21.09 19.31 6.85
C SER A 34 -21.77 19.16 5.49
N GLY A 35 -21.28 18.22 4.68
CA GLY A 35 -21.84 17.87 3.38
C GLY A 35 -21.12 18.49 2.18
N GLY A 36 -20.17 17.76 1.59
CA GLY A 36 -19.75 17.98 0.20
C GLY A 36 -19.25 19.39 -0.13
N GLY A 37 -18.18 19.85 0.52
CA GLY A 37 -17.48 21.04 0.05
C GLY A 37 -17.08 20.86 -1.42
N SER A 38 -17.42 21.84 -2.24
CA SER A 38 -17.16 21.81 -3.68
C SER A 38 -15.64 21.82 -3.95
N ALA A 39 -15.22 21.38 -5.13
CA ALA A 39 -13.82 21.50 -5.55
C ALA A 39 -13.35 22.97 -5.46
N LEU A 40 -14.26 23.91 -5.71
CA LEU A 40 -14.01 25.34 -5.59
C LEU A 40 -13.69 25.76 -4.15
N ASP A 41 -14.47 25.30 -3.15
CA ASP A 41 -14.22 25.61 -1.74
C ASP A 41 -12.82 25.16 -1.29
N THR A 42 -12.37 24.01 -1.80
CA THR A 42 -11.04 23.48 -1.51
C THR A 42 -9.94 24.32 -2.16
N VAL A 43 -10.12 24.68 -3.43
CA VAL A 43 -9.20 25.53 -4.20
C VAL A 43 -9.09 26.93 -3.57
N GLU A 44 -10.22 27.53 -3.19
CA GLU A 44 -10.25 28.83 -2.51
C GLU A 44 -9.57 28.77 -1.16
N ASN A 45 -9.84 27.73 -0.36
CA ASN A 45 -9.18 27.56 0.92
C ASN A 45 -7.65 27.43 0.77
N PHE A 46 -7.17 26.75 -0.28
CA PHE A 46 -5.74 26.65 -0.57
C PHE A 46 -5.14 27.98 -1.03
N ALA A 47 -5.91 28.78 -1.78
CA ALA A 47 -5.50 30.13 -2.19
C ALA A 47 -5.39 31.09 -1.00
N VAL A 48 -6.33 30.99 -0.03
CA VAL A 48 -6.33 31.81 1.20
C VAL A 48 -5.25 31.34 2.18
N HIS A 49 -4.95 30.04 2.23
CA HIS A 49 -4.00 29.46 3.19
C HIS A 49 -2.87 28.66 2.50
N PRO A 50 -1.97 29.30 1.74
CA PRO A 50 -0.94 28.61 0.96
C PRO A 50 0.04 27.82 1.85
N GLY A 51 0.30 28.29 3.08
CA GLY A 51 1.12 27.56 4.05
C GLY A 51 0.49 26.25 4.52
N ARG A 52 -0.85 26.21 4.67
CA ARG A 52 -1.57 24.98 5.02
C ARG A 52 -1.61 24.00 3.84
N ALA A 53 -1.79 24.50 2.62
CA ALA A 53 -1.73 23.67 1.42
C ALA A 53 -0.34 23.02 1.25
N ASN A 54 0.75 23.77 1.45
CA ASN A 54 2.10 23.21 1.41
C ASN A 54 2.34 22.19 2.52
N ALA A 55 1.86 22.46 3.74
CA ALA A 55 1.96 21.50 4.84
C ALA A 55 1.20 20.21 4.52
N LEU A 56 0.01 20.30 3.96
CA LEU A 56 -0.79 19.15 3.55
C LEU A 56 -0.04 18.30 2.51
N LEU A 57 0.50 18.91 1.45
CA LEU A 57 1.27 18.20 0.43
C LEU A 57 2.49 17.47 1.00
N VAL A 58 3.17 18.06 1.99
CA VAL A 58 4.31 17.39 2.67
C VAL A 58 3.84 16.19 3.49
N LEU A 59 2.68 16.30 4.16
CA LEU A 59 2.10 15.20 4.91
C LEU A 59 1.62 14.09 3.97
N ASP A 60 1.01 14.43 2.84
CA ASP A 60 0.59 13.48 1.81
C ASP A 60 1.75 12.71 1.20
N LEU A 61 2.87 13.38 0.93
CA LEU A 61 4.12 12.72 0.51
C LEU A 61 4.61 11.71 1.54
N GLY A 62 4.45 12.00 2.83
CA GLY A 62 4.74 11.04 3.90
C GLY A 62 3.74 9.87 3.94
N ALA A 63 2.47 10.13 3.64
CA ALA A 63 1.44 9.10 3.54
C ALA A 63 1.67 8.13 2.38
N LEU A 64 2.40 8.50 1.33
CA LEU A 64 2.82 7.57 0.26
C LEU A 64 3.73 6.43 0.76
N LEU A 65 4.30 6.55 1.97
CA LEU A 65 5.05 5.47 2.61
C LEU A 65 4.14 4.42 3.30
N LEU A 66 2.83 4.65 3.36
CA LEU A 66 1.85 3.72 3.94
C LEU A 66 1.95 2.27 3.40
N PRO A 67 2.01 2.00 2.08
CA PRO A 67 2.21 0.65 1.56
C PRO A 67 3.49 -0.01 2.09
N VAL A 68 4.57 0.77 2.22
CA VAL A 68 5.85 0.29 2.76
C VAL A 68 5.69 -0.08 4.23
N ALA A 69 5.03 0.78 5.02
CA ALA A 69 4.74 0.51 6.42
C ALA A 69 3.88 -0.74 6.62
N ILE A 70 2.81 -0.91 5.82
CA ILE A 70 1.97 -2.12 5.84
C ILE A 70 2.82 -3.35 5.51
N GLY A 71 3.67 -3.28 4.50
CA GLY A 71 4.59 -4.35 4.13
C GLY A 71 5.54 -4.73 5.27
N LEU A 72 6.16 -3.75 5.93
CA LEU A 72 7.05 -3.97 7.07
C LEU A 72 6.34 -4.64 8.26
N VAL A 73 5.14 -4.18 8.60
CA VAL A 73 4.34 -4.77 9.69
C VAL A 73 3.84 -6.18 9.29
N ALA A 74 3.48 -6.38 8.03
CA ALA A 74 3.10 -7.70 7.53
C ALA A 74 4.26 -8.69 7.66
N LEU A 75 5.49 -8.26 7.37
CA LEU A 75 6.69 -9.10 7.54
C LEU A 75 6.86 -9.57 8.99
N LEU A 76 6.56 -8.74 9.99
CA LEU A 76 6.60 -9.15 11.41
C LEU A 76 5.66 -10.32 11.72
N ALA A 77 4.46 -10.31 11.15
CA ALA A 77 3.46 -11.37 11.37
C ALA A 77 3.71 -12.64 10.53
N ARG A 78 4.60 -12.58 9.54
CA ARG A 78 4.81 -13.63 8.54
C ARG A 78 5.17 -15.00 9.13
N PRO A 79 6.01 -15.13 10.18
CA PRO A 79 6.34 -16.43 10.77
C PRO A 79 5.14 -17.17 11.37
N GLY A 80 4.18 -16.43 11.95
CA GLY A 80 3.00 -17.01 12.58
C GLY A 80 1.75 -17.05 11.69
N ALA A 81 1.71 -16.24 10.62
CA ALA A 81 0.52 -16.04 9.80
C ALA A 81 0.85 -15.69 8.33
N ARG A 82 1.64 -16.53 7.65
CA ARG A 82 2.19 -16.26 6.30
C ARG A 82 1.15 -15.86 5.25
N ALA A 83 0.03 -16.56 5.16
CA ALA A 83 -1.01 -16.27 4.15
C ALA A 83 -1.66 -14.90 4.40
N LEU A 84 -2.04 -14.61 5.64
CA LEU A 84 -2.67 -13.34 6.03
C LEU A 84 -1.72 -12.15 5.83
N SER A 85 -0.45 -12.33 6.23
CA SER A 85 0.62 -11.35 6.01
C SER A 85 0.82 -11.04 4.52
N THR A 86 0.80 -12.07 3.67
CA THR A 86 0.99 -11.88 2.21
C THR A 86 -0.19 -11.11 1.60
N TRP A 87 -1.43 -11.48 1.95
CA TRP A 87 -2.61 -10.75 1.47
C TRP A 87 -2.69 -9.32 2.00
N ALA A 88 -2.33 -9.09 3.27
CA ALA A 88 -2.26 -7.75 3.84
C ALA A 88 -1.23 -6.88 3.10
N GLY A 89 -0.05 -7.43 2.79
CA GLY A 89 0.97 -6.72 2.00
C GLY A 89 0.51 -6.39 0.58
N LEU A 90 -0.11 -7.35 -0.11
CA LEU A 90 -0.65 -7.13 -1.47
C LEU A 90 -1.75 -6.06 -1.48
N LEU A 91 -2.72 -6.16 -0.58
CA LEU A 91 -3.77 -5.16 -0.46
C LEU A 91 -3.20 -3.79 -0.06
N GLY A 92 -2.13 -3.75 0.74
CA GLY A 92 -1.39 -2.53 1.04
C GLY A 92 -0.89 -1.79 -0.22
N THR A 93 -0.52 -2.51 -1.28
CA THR A 93 -0.13 -1.85 -2.55
C THR A 93 -1.32 -1.20 -3.26
N VAL A 94 -2.50 -1.80 -3.18
CA VAL A 94 -3.75 -1.24 -3.72
C VAL A 94 -4.11 0.06 -2.99
N VAL A 95 -3.93 0.09 -1.66
CA VAL A 95 -4.07 1.31 -0.86
C VAL A 95 -3.12 2.39 -1.33
N GLY A 96 -1.84 2.06 -1.51
CA GLY A 96 -0.83 3.01 -1.96
C GLY A 96 -1.20 3.69 -3.29
N GLY A 97 -1.78 2.93 -4.22
CA GLY A 97 -2.29 3.48 -5.47
C GLY A 97 -3.43 4.47 -5.27
N ALA A 98 -4.41 4.14 -4.44
CA ALA A 98 -5.52 5.03 -4.11
C ALA A 98 -5.06 6.29 -3.35
N THR A 99 -4.14 6.14 -2.39
CA THR A 99 -3.48 7.27 -1.73
C THR A 99 -2.77 8.16 -2.73
N GLY A 100 -2.06 7.58 -3.71
CA GLY A 100 -1.40 8.35 -4.78
C GLY A 100 -2.37 9.21 -5.60
N VAL A 101 -3.57 8.70 -5.88
CA VAL A 101 -4.63 9.48 -6.55
C VAL A 101 -5.11 10.64 -5.69
N LEU A 102 -5.29 10.43 -4.38
CA LEU A 102 -5.67 11.52 -3.46
C LEU A 102 -4.59 12.61 -3.40
N VAL A 103 -3.31 12.23 -3.27
CA VAL A 103 -2.19 13.19 -3.32
C VAL A 103 -2.17 13.98 -4.64
N ALA A 104 -2.46 13.32 -5.76
CA ALA A 104 -2.53 14.00 -7.05
C ALA A 104 -3.65 15.05 -7.08
N VAL A 105 -4.80 14.79 -6.44
CA VAL A 105 -5.90 15.74 -6.30
C VAL A 105 -5.46 16.96 -5.48
N ASP A 106 -4.79 16.76 -4.35
CA ASP A 106 -4.29 17.89 -3.53
C ASP A 106 -3.29 18.75 -4.30
N ILE A 107 -2.43 18.13 -5.12
CA ILE A 107 -1.52 18.85 -6.04
C ILE A 107 -2.33 19.65 -7.08
N MET A 108 -3.37 19.05 -7.68
CA MET A 108 -4.23 19.73 -8.65
C MET A 108 -4.95 20.93 -8.02
N CYS A 109 -5.51 20.77 -6.80
CA CYS A 109 -6.13 21.87 -6.05
C CYS A 109 -5.12 22.99 -5.73
N ALA A 110 -3.90 22.64 -5.32
CA ALA A 110 -2.85 23.61 -5.04
C ALA A 110 -2.30 24.31 -6.29
N ALA A 111 -2.38 23.67 -7.45
CA ALA A 111 -2.09 24.29 -8.74
C ALA A 111 -3.23 25.23 -9.17
N ALA A 112 -4.48 24.77 -9.07
CA ALA A 112 -5.68 25.56 -9.36
C ALA A 112 -5.78 26.81 -8.47
N ALA A 113 -5.36 26.73 -7.20
CA ALA A 113 -5.34 27.89 -6.29
C ALA A 113 -4.46 29.05 -6.80
N ARG A 114 -3.52 28.77 -7.70
CA ARG A 114 -2.57 29.73 -8.28
C ARG A 114 -2.99 30.25 -9.67
N THR A 115 -4.09 29.78 -10.24
CA THR A 115 -4.59 30.29 -11.52
C THR A 115 -5.36 31.60 -11.33
N ALA A 116 -5.41 32.42 -12.40
CA ALA A 116 -6.21 33.65 -12.41
C ALA A 116 -7.72 33.34 -12.45
N ASP A 117 -8.09 32.29 -13.18
CA ASP A 117 -9.45 31.73 -13.22
C ASP A 117 -9.48 30.45 -12.36
N ARG A 118 -9.89 30.61 -11.10
CA ARG A 118 -9.93 29.51 -10.12
C ARG A 118 -11.19 28.66 -10.26
N GLU A 119 -12.27 29.27 -10.75
CA GLU A 119 -13.56 28.61 -10.93
C GLU A 119 -13.47 27.57 -12.05
N ALA A 120 -12.98 27.97 -13.23
CA ALA A 120 -12.76 27.04 -14.33
C ALA A 120 -11.73 25.94 -13.96
N ALA A 121 -10.69 26.29 -13.18
CA ALA A 121 -9.71 25.31 -12.71
C ALA A 121 -10.33 24.31 -11.71
N ALA A 122 -11.21 24.77 -10.82
CA ALA A 122 -11.94 23.91 -9.88
C ALA A 122 -12.94 22.99 -10.59
N GLU A 123 -13.60 23.46 -11.66
CA GLU A 123 -14.46 22.62 -12.50
C GLU A 123 -13.69 21.45 -13.13
N VAL A 124 -12.46 21.69 -13.60
CA VAL A 124 -11.60 20.61 -14.13
C VAL A 124 -11.27 19.58 -13.05
N VAL A 125 -10.99 20.03 -11.82
CA VAL A 125 -10.73 19.14 -10.68
C VAL A 125 -11.99 18.34 -10.31
N ALA A 126 -13.16 18.99 -10.26
CA ALA A 126 -14.44 18.34 -10.00
C ALA A 126 -14.75 17.29 -11.09
N ALA A 127 -14.62 17.65 -12.36
CA ALA A 127 -14.87 16.78 -13.50
C ALA A 127 -13.94 15.55 -13.52
N PHE A 128 -12.72 15.66 -12.99
CA PHE A 128 -11.83 14.51 -12.80
C PHE A 128 -12.37 13.56 -11.72
N PHE A 129 -12.82 14.08 -10.57
CA PHE A 129 -13.32 13.28 -9.45
C PHE A 129 -14.66 12.58 -9.76
N GLU A 130 -15.50 13.23 -10.56
CA GLU A 130 -16.77 12.67 -11.02
C GLU A 130 -16.60 11.56 -12.06
N ARG A 131 -15.38 11.33 -12.59
CA ARG A 131 -15.15 10.21 -13.52
C ARG A 131 -15.40 8.88 -12.81
N PRO A 132 -16.27 8.01 -13.36
CA PRO A 132 -16.58 6.71 -12.76
C PRO A 132 -15.33 5.86 -12.47
N VAL A 133 -14.31 5.94 -13.32
CA VAL A 133 -13.04 5.22 -13.12
C VAL A 133 -12.32 5.65 -11.85
N VAL A 134 -12.34 6.95 -11.52
CA VAL A 134 -11.71 7.51 -10.30
C VAL A 134 -12.52 7.08 -9.08
N ILE A 135 -13.85 7.20 -9.14
CA ILE A 135 -14.75 6.79 -8.04
C ILE A 135 -14.57 5.30 -7.73
N VAL A 136 -14.60 4.43 -8.75
CA VAL A 136 -14.43 2.98 -8.58
C VAL A 136 -13.04 2.67 -8.03
N TYR A 137 -12.00 3.33 -8.54
CA TYR A 137 -10.63 3.12 -8.07
C TYR A 137 -10.46 3.51 -6.59
N LEU A 138 -11.00 4.65 -6.19
CA LEU A 138 -10.99 5.09 -4.79
C LEU A 138 -11.80 4.16 -3.89
N ALA A 139 -12.98 3.71 -4.33
CA ALA A 139 -13.80 2.75 -3.58
C ALA A 139 -13.07 1.41 -3.38
N VAL A 140 -12.42 0.89 -4.41
CA VAL A 140 -11.57 -0.31 -4.33
C VAL A 140 -10.38 -0.08 -3.41
N GLY A 141 -9.76 1.10 -3.46
CA GLY A 141 -8.69 1.51 -2.55
C GLY A 141 -9.09 1.49 -1.09
N VAL A 142 -10.25 2.09 -0.76
CA VAL A 142 -10.79 2.15 0.60
C VAL A 142 -11.16 0.76 1.12
N ALA A 143 -11.89 -0.02 0.32
CA ALA A 143 -12.27 -1.38 0.69
C ALA A 143 -11.04 -2.29 0.85
N GLY A 144 -10.10 -2.19 -0.09
CA GLY A 144 -8.82 -2.90 -0.06
C GLY A 144 -7.97 -2.53 1.15
N GLY A 145 -7.96 -1.25 1.55
CA GLY A 145 -7.22 -0.79 2.72
C GLY A 145 -7.80 -1.24 4.03
N LEU A 146 -9.13 -1.18 4.16
CA LEU A 146 -9.79 -1.75 5.32
C LEU A 146 -9.50 -3.25 5.44
N ALA A 147 -9.61 -3.98 4.33
CA ALA A 147 -9.27 -5.40 4.30
C ALA A 147 -7.80 -5.65 4.65
N ALA A 148 -6.86 -4.83 4.14
CA ALA A 148 -5.44 -4.92 4.46
C ALA A 148 -5.20 -4.78 5.97
N PHE A 149 -5.76 -3.74 6.61
CA PHE A 149 -5.58 -3.49 8.03
C PHE A 149 -6.26 -4.53 8.92
N VAL A 150 -7.43 -5.03 8.53
CA VAL A 150 -8.11 -6.12 9.25
C VAL A 150 -7.27 -7.40 9.17
N LEU A 151 -6.80 -7.78 7.98
CA LEU A 151 -5.94 -8.96 7.81
C LEU A 151 -4.62 -8.81 8.57
N LEU A 152 -4.04 -7.60 8.57
CA LEU A 152 -2.84 -7.27 9.32
C LEU A 152 -3.05 -7.42 10.83
N ALA A 153 -4.16 -6.90 11.37
CA ALA A 153 -4.51 -7.02 12.77
C ALA A 153 -4.66 -8.49 13.18
N ILE A 154 -5.40 -9.29 12.40
CA ILE A 154 -5.58 -10.72 12.64
C ILE A 154 -4.23 -11.45 12.57
N ALA A 155 -3.38 -11.11 11.59
CA ALA A 155 -2.05 -11.71 11.46
C ALA A 155 -1.17 -11.42 12.68
N LEU A 156 -1.17 -10.17 13.16
CA LEU A 156 -0.41 -9.74 14.34
C LEU A 156 -0.87 -10.43 15.62
N ILE A 157 -2.20 -10.55 15.81
CA ILE A 157 -2.80 -11.25 16.96
C ILE A 157 -2.42 -12.74 16.92
N ARG A 158 -2.58 -13.38 15.75
CA ARG A 158 -2.25 -14.82 15.58
C ARG A 158 -0.78 -15.10 15.78
N ALA A 159 0.09 -14.22 15.27
CA ALA A 159 1.53 -14.32 15.44
C ALA A 159 2.00 -13.87 16.83
N LYS A 160 1.09 -13.39 17.70
CA LYS A 160 1.39 -12.90 19.06
C LYS A 160 2.48 -11.83 19.10
N VAL A 161 2.57 -11.00 18.05
CA VAL A 161 3.63 -9.99 17.89
C VAL A 161 3.39 -8.78 18.80
N VAL A 162 2.13 -8.37 18.92
CA VAL A 162 1.68 -7.26 19.75
C VAL A 162 0.40 -7.65 20.49
N ALA A 163 0.09 -6.95 21.59
CA ALA A 163 -1.16 -7.16 22.29
C ALA A 163 -2.36 -6.74 21.40
N TRP A 164 -3.49 -7.43 21.56
CA TRP A 164 -4.68 -7.22 20.73
C TRP A 164 -5.17 -5.75 20.61
N PRO A 165 -5.13 -4.86 21.64
CA PRO A 165 -5.59 -3.49 21.46
C PRO A 165 -4.74 -2.71 20.45
N PHE A 166 -3.44 -2.98 20.39
CA PHE A 166 -2.55 -2.33 19.41
C PHE A 166 -2.75 -2.86 17.99
N ALA A 167 -3.14 -4.12 17.85
CA ALA A 167 -3.50 -4.69 16.55
C ALA A 167 -4.83 -4.13 16.03
N VAL A 168 -5.83 -3.95 16.90
CA VAL A 168 -7.14 -3.40 16.53
C VAL A 168 -7.07 -1.89 16.25
N ALA A 169 -6.04 -1.20 16.76
CA ALA A 169 -5.82 0.22 16.48
C ALA A 169 -5.60 0.52 14.98
N PHE A 170 -5.13 -0.44 14.18
CA PHE A 170 -4.97 -0.28 12.74
C PHE A 170 -6.29 -0.07 11.99
N PRO A 171 -7.24 -1.03 11.98
CA PRO A 171 -8.51 -0.85 11.29
C PRO A 171 -9.33 0.29 11.91
N LEU A 172 -9.28 0.48 13.24
CA LEU A 172 -9.97 1.61 13.87
C LEU A 172 -9.38 2.96 13.44
N GLY A 173 -8.05 3.09 13.41
CA GLY A 173 -7.38 4.30 12.95
C GLY A 173 -7.74 4.63 11.50
N TYR A 174 -7.80 3.61 10.63
CA TYR A 174 -8.19 3.78 9.24
C TYR A 174 -9.66 4.20 9.05
N VAL A 175 -10.58 3.59 9.80
CA VAL A 175 -12.02 3.93 9.74
C VAL A 175 -12.27 5.34 10.30
N VAL A 176 -11.68 5.65 11.46
CA VAL A 176 -11.88 6.94 12.13
C VAL A 176 -11.23 8.08 11.34
N GLY A 177 -10.06 7.85 10.74
CA GLY A 177 -9.34 8.85 9.94
C GLY A 177 -9.50 8.65 8.44
N GLY A 178 -10.58 8.03 7.99
CA GLY A 178 -10.83 7.83 6.56
C GLY A 178 -10.96 9.15 5.80
N PRO A 179 -11.01 9.12 4.46
CA PRO A 179 -11.06 10.31 3.60
C PRO A 179 -12.30 11.21 3.79
N PHE A 180 -13.24 10.82 4.65
CA PHE A 180 -14.45 11.58 4.99
C PHE A 180 -14.50 12.02 6.47
N ALA A 181 -13.39 11.89 7.18
CA ALA A 181 -13.30 12.15 8.61
C ALA A 181 -13.27 13.66 8.92
N ALA A 182 -13.92 14.07 10.01
CA ALA A 182 -13.77 15.41 10.56
C ALA A 182 -12.35 15.62 11.15
N PRO A 183 -11.91 16.88 11.36
CA PRO A 183 -10.56 17.15 11.90
C PRO A 183 -10.32 16.51 13.28
N VAL A 184 -11.36 16.49 14.13
CA VAL A 184 -11.30 15.87 15.48
C VAL A 184 -11.03 14.37 15.38
N THR A 185 -11.62 13.70 14.40
CA THR A 185 -11.37 12.28 14.14
C THR A 185 -9.98 12.02 13.55
N GLY A 186 -9.35 13.02 12.91
CA GLY A 186 -7.94 12.96 12.50
C GLY A 186 -6.98 12.78 13.67
N VAL A 187 -7.19 13.52 14.78
CA VAL A 187 -6.37 13.38 16.00
C VAL A 187 -6.52 11.98 16.62
N ILE A 188 -7.76 11.47 16.68
CA ILE A 188 -8.05 10.14 17.22
C ILE A 188 -7.41 9.05 16.33
N SER A 189 -7.53 9.18 15.01
CA SER A 189 -6.88 8.29 14.04
C SER A 189 -5.36 8.29 14.21
N THR A 190 -4.77 9.48 14.33
CA THR A 190 -3.33 9.64 14.59
C THR A 190 -2.91 8.88 15.84
N GLY A 191 -3.64 9.04 16.94
CA GLY A 191 -3.37 8.35 18.20
C GLY A 191 -3.46 6.82 18.08
N LEU A 192 -4.46 6.31 17.36
CA LEU A 192 -4.64 4.88 17.11
C LEU A 192 -3.52 4.32 16.23
N LEU A 193 -3.18 4.99 15.14
CA LEU A 193 -2.10 4.57 14.25
C LEU A 193 -0.74 4.64 14.95
N LEU A 194 -0.48 5.68 15.75
CA LEU A 194 0.73 5.77 16.57
C LEU A 194 0.81 4.63 17.58
N ALA A 195 -0.30 4.25 18.22
CA ALA A 195 -0.33 3.13 19.15
C ALA A 195 0.00 1.79 18.44
N GLY A 196 -0.64 1.53 17.29
CA GLY A 196 -0.41 0.30 16.52
C GLY A 196 1.00 0.22 15.92
N PHE A 197 1.40 1.26 15.18
CA PHE A 197 2.73 1.35 14.58
C PHE A 197 3.83 1.45 15.63
N GLY A 198 3.61 2.17 16.73
CA GLY A 198 4.55 2.28 17.84
C GLY A 198 4.80 0.93 18.53
N ALA A 199 3.76 0.13 18.76
CA ALA A 199 3.91 -1.23 19.29
C ALA A 199 4.72 -2.13 18.33
N CYS A 200 4.48 -2.02 17.01
CA CYS A 200 5.24 -2.75 16.01
C CYS A 200 6.70 -2.28 15.92
N ALA A 201 6.94 -0.97 16.00
CA ALA A 201 8.27 -0.38 16.04
C ALA A 201 9.07 -0.86 17.27
N ALA A 202 8.44 -0.88 18.45
CA ALA A 202 9.06 -1.43 19.66
C ALA A 202 9.43 -2.91 19.49
N CYS A 203 8.58 -3.69 18.81
CA CYS A 203 8.87 -5.09 18.50
C CYS A 203 10.05 -5.22 17.51
N ILE A 204 10.12 -4.39 16.46
CA ILE A 204 11.26 -4.35 15.53
C ILE A 204 12.56 -3.98 16.24
N LEU A 205 12.53 -3.01 17.16
CA LEU A 205 13.72 -2.60 17.91
C LEU A 205 14.23 -3.73 18.82
N ARG A 206 13.33 -4.45 19.49
CA ARG A 206 13.66 -5.55 20.40
C ARG A 206 14.12 -6.81 19.68
N SER A 207 13.36 -7.24 18.67
CA SER A 207 13.47 -8.58 18.07
C SER A 207 14.02 -8.56 16.64
N GLY A 208 14.02 -7.41 15.97
CA GLY A 208 14.35 -7.28 14.56
C GLY A 208 13.22 -7.68 13.61
N LEU A 209 13.45 -7.46 12.31
CA LEU A 209 12.57 -7.94 11.26
C LEU A 209 12.95 -9.38 10.87
N PRO A 210 11.97 -10.26 10.60
CA PRO A 210 12.23 -11.58 10.05
C PRO A 210 12.95 -11.47 8.70
N ALA A 211 13.99 -12.29 8.50
CA ALA A 211 14.68 -12.35 7.21
C ALA A 211 13.71 -12.85 6.13
N VAL A 212 13.59 -12.11 5.04
CA VAL A 212 12.93 -12.61 3.83
C VAL A 212 13.92 -13.57 3.17
N PRO A 213 13.60 -14.88 3.03
CA PRO A 213 14.46 -15.76 2.27
C PRO A 213 14.46 -15.25 0.82
N VAL A 214 15.54 -14.61 0.41
CA VAL A 214 15.82 -14.39 -1.00
C VAL A 214 16.12 -15.77 -1.55
N SER A 215 15.20 -16.31 -2.33
CA SER A 215 15.45 -17.56 -3.06
C SER A 215 16.67 -17.29 -3.92
N ALA A 216 17.82 -17.86 -3.53
CA ALA A 216 19.00 -17.82 -4.38
C ALA A 216 18.55 -18.39 -5.72
N ALA A 217 18.64 -17.58 -6.78
CA ALA A 217 18.37 -18.05 -8.12
C ALA A 217 19.25 -19.29 -8.31
N THR A 218 18.60 -20.43 -8.53
CA THR A 218 19.28 -21.68 -8.89
C THR A 218 20.18 -21.33 -10.06
N THR A 219 21.48 -21.21 -9.79
CA THR A 219 22.47 -21.13 -10.85
C THR A 219 22.41 -22.51 -11.48
N THR A 220 21.64 -22.64 -12.55
CA THR A 220 21.61 -23.85 -13.36
C THR A 220 23.02 -23.99 -13.92
N THR A 221 23.86 -24.74 -13.22
CA THR A 221 25.13 -25.23 -13.75
C THR A 221 24.75 -26.07 -14.96
N MET A 222 24.88 -25.49 -16.16
CA MET A 222 24.79 -26.28 -17.40
C MET A 222 25.86 -27.37 -17.31
N PRO A 223 25.51 -28.67 -17.40
CA PRO A 223 26.53 -29.68 -17.58
C PRO A 223 27.17 -29.45 -18.96
N ALA A 224 28.47 -29.18 -18.95
CA ALA A 224 29.29 -29.26 -20.13
C ALA A 224 29.42 -30.74 -20.54
N SER A 225 28.51 -31.21 -21.39
CA SER A 225 28.71 -32.45 -22.14
C SER A 225 28.90 -32.11 -23.62
N MET A 226 30.17 -32.05 -24.04
CA MET A 226 30.54 -32.19 -25.45
C MET A 226 30.11 -33.58 -25.93
N PRO A 227 29.47 -33.72 -27.10
CA PRO A 227 29.31 -35.00 -27.75
C PRO A 227 30.57 -35.33 -28.57
N ALA A 228 31.26 -36.41 -28.19
CA ALA A 228 32.27 -37.04 -29.00
C ALA A 228 31.62 -37.97 -30.05
N ALA A 229 32.02 -37.75 -31.30
CA ALA A 229 32.10 -38.70 -32.42
C ALA A 229 30.89 -39.56 -32.82
N VAL A 230 30.52 -39.37 -34.10
CA VAL A 230 29.71 -40.21 -34.98
C VAL A 230 30.24 -41.65 -35.07
N PRO A 231 29.35 -42.65 -35.24
CA PRO A 231 29.57 -43.58 -36.35
C PRO A 231 28.33 -43.77 -37.23
N ALA A 232 28.63 -44.29 -38.43
CA ALA A 232 27.91 -44.16 -39.67
C ALA A 232 26.74 -45.13 -39.91
N SER A 233 25.96 -44.74 -40.92
CA SER A 233 24.93 -45.44 -41.69
C SER A 233 25.04 -46.96 -41.84
N ALA A 234 23.90 -47.64 -41.68
CA ALA A 234 23.47 -48.73 -42.57
C ALA A 234 21.94 -48.82 -42.60
N ALA A 235 21.38 -48.73 -43.79
CA ALA A 235 19.97 -48.82 -44.12
C ALA A 235 19.42 -50.26 -44.05
N ALA A 236 18.10 -50.42 -43.80
CA ALA A 236 17.18 -51.22 -44.63
C ALA A 236 15.82 -51.47 -43.94
N THR A 237 14.77 -50.87 -44.54
CA THR A 237 13.47 -51.48 -44.92
C THR A 237 12.65 -52.31 -43.90
N LYS A 238 11.39 -51.94 -43.64
CA LYS A 238 10.19 -52.34 -44.44
C LYS A 238 8.85 -52.10 -43.70
N ALA A 239 7.95 -51.42 -44.42
CA ALA A 239 6.47 -51.51 -44.46
C ALA A 239 5.58 -51.28 -43.22
N ALA A 240 4.68 -50.30 -43.39
CA ALA A 240 3.34 -50.25 -42.77
C ALA A 240 2.44 -51.38 -43.31
N PRO A 241 1.30 -51.73 -42.67
CA PRO A 241 0.07 -50.94 -42.92
C PRO A 241 -0.95 -50.87 -41.76
N GLY A 242 -1.78 -49.81 -41.80
CA GLY A 242 -3.23 -49.99 -41.75
C GLY A 242 -3.97 -49.92 -40.40
N PRO A 243 -5.31 -49.73 -40.43
CA PRO A 243 -6.00 -48.68 -39.68
C PRO A 243 -6.97 -49.22 -38.60
N GLY A 244 -7.54 -48.33 -37.77
CA GLY A 244 -8.67 -48.69 -36.91
C GLY A 244 -9.09 -47.63 -35.90
N THR A 245 -9.68 -46.54 -36.36
CA THR A 245 -10.54 -45.68 -35.53
C THR A 245 -11.95 -46.26 -35.48
N ALA A 246 -12.40 -46.65 -34.28
CA ALA A 246 -13.81 -46.77 -33.87
C ALA A 246 -13.86 -46.18 -32.44
N GLN A 247 -14.32 -44.96 -32.23
CA GLN A 247 -15.70 -44.46 -32.22
C GLN A 247 -16.53 -45.01 -31.02
N GLN A 248 -16.83 -44.06 -30.12
CA GLN A 248 -17.99 -43.95 -29.21
C GLN A 248 -18.19 -45.02 -28.12
N GLN A 249 -18.08 -44.59 -26.86
CA GLN A 249 -19.25 -44.24 -26.02
C GLN A 249 -18.84 -43.27 -24.91
#